data_AF-A0A1E2RW10-F1
#
_entry.id   AF-A0A1E2RW10-F1
#
_cell.length_a   1.000
_cell.length_b   1.000
_cell.length_c   1.000
_cell.angle_alpha   90.00
_cell.angle_beta   90.00
_cell.angle_gamma   90.00
#
_symmetry.space_group_name_H-M   'P 1'
#
loop_
_entity.id
_entity.type
_entity.pdbx_description
1 polymer ?
#
loop_
_entity_poly.entity_id
_entity_poly.type
_entity_poly.pdbx_seq_one_letter_code
_entity_poly.pdbx_strand_id
1 'polypeptide(L)'
;MLGDLLGSVAALAAGAVIYWTGWTPIDPLLSVLVALIILRSGWYVVKASSHILLEGAPPEVDSREIGPDLVANVSGVEDVHHVHVWAITQERSMVTLHASIEQPTAVDEVVRNIKQRLAERFGLDHATVEVECEGCADAAAEASHGH
;
A
#
# COMPACT_ATOMS: atom_id res chain seq x y z
N MET A 1 -8.25 -1.02 -21.22
CA MET A 1 -8.90 -0.44 -22.41
C MET A 1 -7.92 -0.34 -23.60
N LEU A 2 -6.82 0.44 -23.53
CA LEU A 2 -5.90 0.58 -24.68
C LEU A 2 -5.15 -0.72 -25.06
N GLY A 3 -4.83 -1.57 -24.07
CA GLY A 3 -4.20 -2.87 -24.29
C GLY A 3 -5.07 -3.88 -25.06
N ASP A 4 -6.38 -3.90 -24.81
CA ASP A 4 -7.33 -4.77 -25.53
C ASP A 4 -7.48 -4.36 -27.00
N LEU A 5 -7.42 -3.06 -27.29
CA LEU A 5 -7.50 -2.54 -28.65
C LEU A 5 -6.25 -2.94 -29.46
N LEU A 6 -5.06 -2.80 -28.86
CA LEU A 6 -3.80 -3.21 -29.48
C LEU A 6 -3.73 -4.73 -29.70
N GLY A 7 -4.19 -5.52 -28.73
CA GLY A 7 -4.27 -6.99 -28.85
C GLY A 7 -5.21 -7.43 -29.98
N SER A 8 -6.37 -6.78 -30.08
CA SER A 8 -7.38 -7.08 -31.11
C SER A 8 -6.91 -6.70 -32.52
N VAL A 9 -6.22 -5.56 -32.68
CA VAL A 9 -5.64 -5.12 -33.97
C VAL A 9 -4.51 -6.05 -34.41
N ALA A 10 -3.67 -6.52 -33.49
CA ALA A 10 -2.61 -7.49 -33.79
C ALA A 10 -3.17 -8.85 -34.25
N ALA A 11 -4.25 -9.34 -33.62
CA ALA A 11 -4.91 -10.58 -34.01
C ALA A 11 -5.60 -10.48 -35.39
N LEU A 12 -6.20 -9.34 -35.71
CA LEU A 12 -6.78 -9.08 -37.04
C LEU A 12 -5.71 -9.03 -38.14
N ALA A 13 -4.58 -8.37 -37.88
CA ALA A 13 -3.46 -8.30 -38.83
C ALA A 13 -2.86 -9.68 -39.10
N ALA A 14 -2.73 -10.53 -38.07
CA ALA A 14 -2.30 -11.92 -38.20
C ALA A 14 -3.17 -12.73 -39.16
N GLY A 15 -4.50 -12.68 -38.97
CA GLY A 15 -5.45 -13.37 -39.82
C GLY A 15 -5.40 -12.92 -41.27
N ALA A 16 -5.22 -11.62 -41.51
CA ALA A 16 -5.10 -11.05 -42.86
C ALA A 16 -3.84 -11.55 -43.59
N VAL A 17 -2.70 -11.65 -42.89
CA VAL A 17 -1.46 -12.15 -43.50
C VAL A 17 -1.57 -13.65 -43.82
N ILE A 18 -2.19 -14.46 -42.94
CA ILE A 18 -2.44 -15.88 -43.21
C ILE A 18 -3.29 -16.06 -44.47
N TYR A 19 -4.36 -15.27 -44.60
CA TYR A 19 -5.30 -15.36 -45.72
C TYR A 19 -4.64 -15.05 -47.07
N TRP A 20 -3.71 -14.08 -47.12
CA TRP A 20 -3.06 -13.69 -48.38
C TRP A 20 -1.76 -14.44 -48.70
N THR A 21 -1.01 -14.87 -47.69
CA THR A 21 0.33 -15.47 -47.92
C THR A 21 0.35 -16.99 -47.80
N GLY A 22 -0.66 -17.60 -47.17
CA GLY A 22 -0.69 -19.04 -46.89
C GLY A 22 0.44 -19.50 -45.94
N TRP A 23 1.17 -18.55 -45.34
CA TRP A 23 2.32 -18.83 -44.49
C TRP A 23 1.85 -19.21 -43.08
N THR A 24 1.57 -20.49 -42.88
CA THR A 24 1.07 -21.04 -41.61
C THR A 24 2.01 -20.92 -40.40
N PRO A 25 3.35 -20.81 -40.51
CA PRO A 25 4.23 -20.58 -39.36
C PRO A 25 4.00 -19.23 -38.66
N ILE A 26 3.27 -18.31 -39.29
CA ILE A 26 2.94 -17.01 -38.70
C ILE A 26 2.05 -17.13 -37.46
N ASP A 27 1.20 -18.17 -37.40
CA ASP A 27 0.23 -18.40 -36.34
C ASP A 27 0.89 -18.73 -34.97
N PRO A 28 1.84 -19.69 -34.87
CA PRO A 28 2.59 -19.91 -33.63
C PRO A 28 3.49 -18.73 -33.27
N LEU A 29 4.04 -18.00 -34.25
CA LEU A 29 4.89 -16.83 -33.98
C LEU A 29 4.09 -15.67 -33.37
N LEU A 30 2.89 -15.41 -33.89
CA LEU A 30 1.95 -14.44 -33.31
C LEU A 30 1.39 -14.89 -31.98
N SER A 31 1.13 -16.19 -31.79
CA SER A 31 0.71 -16.73 -30.50
C SER A 31 1.76 -16.49 -29.41
N VAL A 32 3.05 -16.69 -29.71
CA VAL A 32 4.16 -16.38 -28.79
C VAL A 32 4.26 -14.87 -28.53
N LEU A 33 4.13 -14.05 -29.58
CA LEU A 33 4.16 -12.59 -29.43
C LEU A 33 3.04 -12.08 -28.51
N VAL A 34 1.81 -12.55 -28.73
CA VAL A 34 0.65 -12.20 -27.90
C VAL A 34 0.84 -12.71 -26.47
N ALA A 35 1.34 -13.94 -26.30
CA ALA A 35 1.64 -14.49 -24.98
C ALA A 35 2.66 -13.62 -24.22
N LEU A 36 3.71 -13.13 -24.87
CA LEU A 36 4.68 -12.21 -24.26
C LEU A 36 4.07 -10.86 -23.87
N ILE A 37 3.19 -10.31 -24.70
CA ILE A 37 2.49 -9.05 -24.40
C ILE A 37 1.55 -9.21 -23.18
N ILE A 38 0.79 -10.31 -23.14
CA ILE A 38 -0.09 -10.64 -22.02
C ILE A 38 0.75 -10.86 -20.76
N LEU A 39 1.83 -11.62 -20.85
CA LEU A 39 2.72 -11.91 -19.72
C LEU A 39 3.33 -10.64 -19.13
N ARG A 40 3.81 -9.71 -19.98
CA ARG A 40 4.34 -8.42 -19.53
C ARG A 40 3.26 -7.57 -18.85
N SER A 41 2.05 -7.56 -19.39
CA SER A 41 0.93 -6.80 -18.83
C SER A 41 0.49 -7.38 -17.49
N GLY A 42 0.36 -8.71 -17.42
CA GLY A 42 0.04 -9.45 -16.20
C GLY A 42 1.12 -9.27 -15.13
N TRP A 43 2.40 -9.24 -15.50
CA TRP A 43 3.51 -9.03 -14.56
C TRP A 43 3.42 -7.68 -13.84
N TYR A 44 3.03 -6.62 -14.54
CA TYR A 44 2.84 -5.30 -13.92
C TYR A 44 1.71 -5.33 -12.88
N VAL A 45 0.59 -5.96 -13.23
CA VAL A 45 -0.58 -6.09 -12.34
C VAL A 45 -0.22 -6.95 -11.13
N VAL A 46 0.39 -8.12 -11.35
CA VAL A 46 0.82 -9.01 -10.27
C VAL A 46 1.81 -8.29 -9.35
N LYS A 47 2.80 -7.57 -9.88
CA LYS A 47 3.74 -6.81 -9.06
C LYS A 47 3.05 -5.71 -8.23
N ALA A 48 2.10 -4.99 -8.82
CA ALA A 48 1.33 -3.97 -8.11
C ALA A 48 0.46 -4.59 -7.00
N SER A 49 -0.24 -5.70 -7.30
CA SER A 49 -1.02 -6.44 -6.32
C SER A 49 -0.14 -7.06 -5.23
N SER A 50 1.04 -7.58 -5.57
CA SER A 50 1.99 -8.11 -4.59
C SER A 50 2.52 -7.02 -3.66
N HIS A 51 2.75 -5.81 -4.14
CA HIS A 51 3.17 -4.70 -3.29
C HIS A 51 2.09 -4.33 -2.26
N ILE A 52 0.82 -4.34 -2.67
CA ILE A 52 -0.32 -4.10 -1.78
C ILE A 52 -0.50 -5.27 -0.79
N LEU A 53 -0.37 -6.51 -1.25
CA LEU A 53 -0.58 -7.71 -0.43
C LEU A 53 0.58 -8.03 0.53
N LEU A 54 1.78 -7.55 0.23
CA LEU A 54 2.97 -7.73 1.08
C LEU A 54 3.18 -6.57 2.07
N GLU A 55 2.12 -5.80 2.38
CA GLU A 55 2.19 -4.64 3.30
C GLU A 55 3.27 -3.62 2.88
N GLY A 56 3.47 -3.47 1.57
CA GLY A 56 4.35 -2.45 1.04
C GLY A 56 3.78 -1.07 1.39
N ALA A 57 4.40 -0.38 2.35
CA ALA A 57 4.06 0.99 2.67
C ALA A 57 4.02 1.81 1.37
N PRO A 58 2.93 2.59 1.13
CA PRO A 58 2.82 3.41 -0.06
C PRO A 58 4.05 4.31 -0.18
N PRO A 59 4.70 4.39 -1.36
CA PRO A 59 5.94 5.15 -1.52
C PRO A 59 5.78 6.64 -1.23
N GLU A 60 4.54 7.15 -1.17
CA GLU A 60 4.24 8.54 -0.85
C GLU A 60 4.28 8.88 0.65
N VAL A 61 4.28 7.90 1.57
CA VAL A 61 4.24 8.17 3.02
C VAL A 61 5.43 7.50 3.72
N ASP A 62 6.39 8.31 4.20
CA ASP A 62 7.45 7.82 5.08
C ASP A 62 6.89 7.64 6.50
N SER A 63 6.60 6.39 6.86
CA SER A 63 6.10 6.03 8.20
C SER A 63 7.06 6.45 9.32
N ARG A 64 8.35 6.68 9.02
CA ARG A 64 9.34 7.13 9.99
C ARG A 64 9.18 8.59 10.37
N GLU A 65 8.49 9.39 9.55
CA GLU A 65 8.23 10.80 9.86
C GLU A 65 6.98 10.99 10.75
N ILE A 66 6.06 10.02 10.75
CA ILE A 66 4.79 10.11 11.46
C ILE A 66 5.00 10.24 12.98
N GLY A 67 5.81 9.36 13.59
CA GLY A 67 6.06 9.38 15.02
C GLY A 67 6.67 10.72 15.50
N PRO A 68 7.81 11.15 14.95
CA PRO A 68 8.42 12.43 15.28
C PRO A 68 7.51 13.65 15.04
N ASP A 69 6.71 13.67 13.97
CA ASP A 69 5.76 14.77 13.73
C ASP A 69 4.67 14.82 14.80
N LEU A 70 4.11 13.68 15.18
CA LEU A 70 3.06 13.60 16.21
C LEU A 70 3.59 14.04 17.58
N VAL A 71 4.75 13.56 18.00
CA VAL A 71 5.38 13.97 19.28
C VAL A 71 5.69 15.47 19.28
N ALA A 72 6.14 16.03 18.15
CA ALA A 72 6.49 17.45 18.07
C ALA A 72 5.29 18.40 17.98
N ASN A 73 4.15 17.96 17.45
CA ASN A 73 3.03 18.85 17.10
C ASN A 73 1.73 18.56 17.86
N VAL A 74 1.61 17.43 18.57
CA VAL A 74 0.42 17.07 19.34
C VAL A 74 0.73 17.07 20.82
N SER A 75 0.24 18.09 21.53
CA SER A 75 0.38 18.20 22.99
C SER A 75 -0.22 16.99 23.70
N GLY A 76 0.52 16.42 24.65
CA GLY A 76 0.11 15.26 25.44
C GLY A 76 0.54 13.92 24.87
N VAL A 77 1.21 13.88 23.71
CA VAL A 77 1.87 12.69 23.17
C VAL A 77 3.33 12.67 23.66
N GLU A 78 3.71 11.62 24.37
CA GLU A 78 5.09 11.43 24.84
C GLU A 78 5.94 10.66 23.84
N ASP A 79 5.38 9.59 23.29
CA ASP A 79 6.04 8.72 22.31
C ASP A 79 5.04 8.09 21.35
N VAL A 80 5.52 7.72 20.16
CA VAL A 80 4.74 7.01 19.15
C VAL A 80 5.58 5.91 18.52
N HIS A 81 5.11 4.68 18.64
CA HIS A 81 5.77 3.48 18.11
C HIS A 81 4.77 2.57 17.37
N HIS A 82 5.30 1.48 16.81
CA HIS A 82 4.54 0.49 16.02
C HIS A 82 3.68 1.12 14.92
N VAL A 83 4.20 2.16 14.25
CA VAL A 83 3.50 2.82 13.15
C VAL A 83 3.49 1.91 11.93
N HIS A 84 2.30 1.44 11.58
CA HIS A 84 2.05 0.65 10.38
C HIS A 84 1.09 1.40 9.46
N VAL A 85 1.56 1.73 8.26
CA VAL A 85 0.75 2.38 7.22
C VAL A 85 0.50 1.39 6.09
N TRP A 86 -0.75 1.22 5.68
CA TRP A 86 -1.11 0.37 4.54
C TRP A 86 -2.14 1.04 3.63
N ALA A 87 -2.05 0.73 2.34
CA ALA A 87 -3.04 1.19 1.37
C ALA A 87 -4.20 0.17 1.27
N ILE A 88 -5.45 0.64 1.35
CA ILE A 88 -6.64 -0.18 1.05
C ILE A 88 -7.01 -0.05 -0.42
N THR A 89 -6.89 1.15 -0.97
CA THR A 89 -7.05 1.42 -2.40
C THR A 89 -5.95 2.37 -2.86
N GLN A 90 -5.88 2.65 -4.17
CA GLN A 90 -4.95 3.65 -4.71
C GLN A 90 -5.13 5.06 -4.13
N GLU A 91 -6.30 5.34 -3.51
CA GLU A 91 -6.70 6.66 -3.02
C GLU A 91 -6.95 6.66 -1.50
N ARG A 92 -6.88 5.51 -0.83
CA ARG A 92 -7.19 5.37 0.60
C ARG A 92 -6.10 4.61 1.30
N SER A 93 -5.44 5.30 2.22
CA SER A 93 -4.44 4.75 3.13
C SER A 93 -4.97 4.75 4.55
N MET A 94 -4.62 3.71 5.31
CA MET A 94 -4.91 3.59 6.72
C MET A 94 -3.62 3.49 7.52
N VAL A 95 -3.70 3.87 8.79
CA VAL A 95 -2.59 3.74 9.73
C VAL A 95 -3.05 3.14 11.05
N THR A 96 -2.24 2.25 11.60
CA THR A 96 -2.28 1.86 13.01
C THR A 96 -1.00 2.34 13.67
N LEU A 97 -1.12 2.88 14.88
CA LEU A 97 0.01 3.28 15.70
C LEU A 97 -0.31 3.15 17.18
N HIS A 98 0.73 3.08 17.99
CA HIS A 98 0.65 3.14 19.45
C HIS A 98 1.12 4.54 19.87
N ALA A 99 0.36 5.19 20.74
CA ALA A 99 0.68 6.51 21.27
C ALA A 99 0.70 6.47 22.80
N SER A 100 1.84 6.85 23.37
CA SER A 100 1.97 7.03 24.81
C SER A 100 1.49 8.42 25.22
N ILE A 101 0.57 8.48 26.19
CA ILE A 101 -0.11 9.72 26.60
C ILE A 101 0.12 9.98 28.08
N GLU A 102 0.61 11.18 28.40
CA GLU A 102 0.99 11.60 29.76
C GLU A 102 -0.18 11.60 30.76
N GLN A 103 -1.38 11.97 30.29
CA GLN A 103 -2.56 12.18 31.13
C GLN A 103 -3.77 11.35 30.67
N PRO A 104 -4.19 10.33 31.44
CA PRO A 104 -5.34 9.49 31.11
C PRO A 104 -6.65 10.25 30.91
N THR A 105 -6.79 11.42 31.54
CA THR A 105 -7.99 12.28 31.46
C THR A 105 -8.10 13.06 30.15
N ALA A 106 -7.01 13.17 29.38
CA ALA A 106 -6.97 13.94 28.12
C ALA A 106 -6.98 13.05 26.86
N VAL A 107 -7.05 11.73 27.03
CA VAL A 107 -6.90 10.73 25.94
C VAL A 107 -7.78 11.03 24.73
N ASP A 108 -9.07 11.30 24.95
CA ASP A 108 -10.02 11.57 23.87
C ASP A 108 -9.64 12.79 23.02
N GLU A 109 -9.10 13.83 23.66
CA GLU A 109 -8.65 15.05 22.97
C GLU A 109 -7.36 14.82 22.20
N VAL A 110 -6.39 14.15 22.83
CA VAL A 110 -5.11 13.81 22.21
C VAL A 110 -5.33 12.91 20.99
N VAL A 111 -6.14 11.85 21.10
CA VAL A 111 -6.45 10.97 19.97
C VAL A 111 -7.14 11.72 18.83
N ARG A 112 -8.05 12.66 19.13
CA ARG A 112 -8.66 13.51 18.09
C ARG A 112 -7.61 14.37 17.38
N ASN A 113 -6.69 14.99 18.12
CA ASN A 113 -5.63 15.82 17.57
C ASN A 113 -4.64 15.01 16.72
N ILE A 114 -4.28 13.79 17.15
CA ILE A 114 -3.48 12.85 16.35
C ILE A 114 -4.18 12.56 15.02
N LYS A 115 -5.46 12.15 15.06
CA LYS A 115 -6.22 11.83 13.84
C LYS A 115 -6.33 13.02 12.89
N GLN A 116 -6.54 14.21 13.42
CA GLN A 116 -6.59 15.44 12.62
C GLN A 116 -5.24 15.73 11.96
N ARG A 117 -4.13 15.63 12.71
CA ARG A 117 -2.79 15.87 12.17
C ARG A 117 -2.43 14.87 11.08
N LEU A 118 -2.78 13.59 11.26
CA LEU A 118 -2.59 12.53 10.27
C LEU A 118 -3.35 12.80 8.96
N ALA A 119 -4.60 13.26 9.06
CA ALA A 119 -5.40 13.63 7.90
C ALA A 119 -4.82 14.86 7.17
N GLU A 120 -4.48 15.93 7.90
CA GLU A 120 -4.03 17.19 7.30
C GLU A 120 -2.62 17.13 6.69
N ARG A 121 -1.68 16.46 7.38
CA ARG A 121 -0.27 16.44 6.97
C ARG A 121 0.06 15.27 6.03
N PHE A 122 -0.53 14.11 6.28
CA PHE A 122 -0.17 12.86 5.61
C PHE A 122 -1.30 12.29 4.73
N GLY A 123 -2.49 12.89 4.72
CA GLY A 123 -3.63 12.41 3.94
C GLY A 123 -4.19 11.07 4.43
N LEU A 124 -3.96 10.74 5.71
CA LEU A 124 -4.38 9.48 6.32
C LEU A 124 -5.75 9.63 6.98
N ASP A 125 -6.82 9.45 6.20
CA ASP A 125 -8.21 9.66 6.65
C ASP A 125 -8.72 8.62 7.65
N HIS A 126 -8.08 7.45 7.72
CA HIS A 126 -8.45 6.41 8.67
C HIS A 126 -7.24 6.01 9.52
N ALA A 127 -7.34 6.28 10.82
CA ALA A 127 -6.31 5.96 11.79
C ALA A 127 -6.90 5.23 13.01
N THR A 128 -6.25 4.13 13.36
CA THR A 128 -6.46 3.41 14.62
C THR A 128 -5.29 3.77 15.54
N VAL A 129 -5.60 4.32 16.71
CA VAL A 129 -4.61 4.75 17.70
C VAL A 129 -4.83 3.91 18.94
N GLU A 130 -3.86 3.08 19.27
CA GLU A 130 -3.78 2.42 20.56
C GLU A 130 -3.16 3.37 21.57
N VAL A 131 -3.79 3.50 22.74
CA VAL A 131 -3.38 4.47 23.76
C VAL A 131 -2.73 3.75 24.91
N GLU A 132 -1.52 4.17 25.26
CA GLU A 132 -0.74 3.61 26.36
C GLU A 132 -0.52 4.68 27.44
N CYS A 133 -1.08 4.47 28.63
CA CYS A 133 -1.04 5.45 29.73
C CYS A 133 -0.09 5.07 30.88
N GLU A 134 0.33 3.80 31.00
CA GLU A 134 1.20 3.31 32.12
C GLU A 134 2.21 2.25 31.63
N GLY A 135 2.88 2.54 30.51
CA GLY A 135 3.83 1.63 29.88
C GLY A 135 3.17 0.67 28.88
N CYS A 136 3.95 0.27 27.88
CA CYS A 136 3.51 -0.53 26.74
C CYS A 136 3.12 -1.96 27.17
N ALA A 137 1.89 -2.38 26.85
CA ALA A 137 1.43 -3.75 27.16
C ALA A 137 2.23 -4.82 26.40
N ASP A 138 2.76 -4.48 25.22
CA ASP A 138 3.55 -5.38 24.38
C ASP A 138 5.00 -5.55 24.84
N ALA A 139 5.53 -4.62 25.64
CA ALA A 139 6.87 -4.74 26.22
C ALA A 139 6.99 -5.97 27.15
N ALA A 140 5.87 -6.46 27.70
CA ALA A 140 5.84 -7.70 28.48
C ALA A 140 5.88 -8.97 27.61
N ALA A 141 5.47 -8.91 26.33
CA ALA A 141 5.38 -10.06 25.43
C ALA A 141 6.69 -10.34 24.69
N GLU A 142 7.47 -9.31 24.34
CA GLU A 142 8.77 -9.48 23.66
C GLU A 142 9.84 -10.10 24.56
N ALA A 143 9.79 -9.86 25.87
CA ALA A 143 10.71 -10.46 26.84
C ALA A 143 10.55 -11.99 27.01
N SER A 144 9.48 -12.59 26.48
CA SER A 144 9.15 -14.02 26.60
C SER A 144 9.64 -14.87 25.40
N HIS A 145 9.93 -14.25 24.26
CA HIS A 145 10.29 -14.97 23.02
C HIS A 145 11.81 -14.97 22.71
N GLY A 146 12.63 -14.43 23.59
CA GLY A 146 14.09 -14.50 23.51
C GLY A 146 14.66 -15.65 24.35
N HIS A 147 14.51 -16.90 23.91
CA HIS A 147 15.24 -18.03 24.48
C HIS A 147 15.69 -19.04 23.41
#